data_AF-A0A6M1SMF4-F1
#
_entry.id   AF-A0A6M1SMF4-F1
#
_cell.length_a   1.000
_cell.length_b   1.000
_cell.length_c   1.000
_cell.angle_alpha   90.00
_cell.angle_beta   90.00
_cell.angle_gamma   90.00
#
_symmetry.space_group_name_H-M   'P 1'
#
loop_
_entity.id
_entity.type
_entity.pdbx_description
1 polymer ?
#
loop_
_entity_poly.entity_id
_entity_poly.type
_entity_poly.pdbx_seq_one_letter_code
_entity_poly.pdbx_strand_id
1 'polypeptide(L)' 'MRSFVERIEHIEAEIADLNEGKKEVFAEAKGEGFDVKVIKEIIKLRKQDQDERDEQETLLDLYMKAMDSAPAEEQAQAA' A
#
# COMPACT_ATOMS: atom_id res chain seq x y z
N MET A 1 18.77 12.39 -30.11
CA MET A 1 17.99 11.14 -30.18
C MET A 1 18.81 9.95 -29.71
N ARG A 2 19.92 9.57 -30.35
CA ARG A 2 20.79 8.45 -29.89
C ARG A 2 21.21 8.57 -28.41
N SER A 3 21.64 9.75 -27.98
CA SER A 3 22.03 10.01 -26.58
C SER A 3 20.90 9.89 -25.55
N PHE A 4 19.63 10.03 -25.96
CA PHE A 4 18.49 9.81 -25.07
C PHE A 4 18.18 8.32 -24.94
N VAL A 5 18.29 7.57 -26.03
CA VAL A 5 18.10 6.11 -26.05
C VAL A 5 19.12 5.42 -25.15
N GLU A 6 20.41 5.71 -25.34
CA GLU A 6 21.50 5.11 -24.55
C GLU A 6 21.34 5.38 -23.04
N ARG A 7 20.90 6.59 -22.67
CA ARG A 7 20.64 6.94 -21.26
C ARG A 7 19.44 6.19 -20.69
N ILE A 8 18.38 5.98 -21.47
CA ILE A 8 17.22 5.22 -21.04
C ILE A 8 17.59 3.75 -20.86
N GLU A 9 18.31 3.15 -21.80
CA GLU A 9 18.77 1.75 -21.71
C GLU A 9 19.66 1.53 -20.48
N HIS A 10 20.52 2.49 -20.15
CA HIS A 10 21.31 2.44 -18.93
C HIS A 10 20.45 2.48 -17.66
N ILE A 11 19.45 3.38 -17.61
CA ILE A 11 18.50 3.46 -16.49
C ILE A 11 17.68 2.16 -16.37
N GLU A 12 17.25 1.58 -17.50
CA GLU A 12 16.52 0.31 -17.49
C GLU A 12 17.37 -0.85 -16.95
N ALA A 13 18.66 -0.89 -17.30
CA ALA A 13 19.59 -1.86 -16.74
C ALA A 13 19.77 -1.67 -15.22
N GLU A 14 19.96 -0.44 -14.75
CA GLU A 14 20.06 -0.15 -13.31
C GLU A 14 18.77 -0.53 -12.56
N ILE A 15 17.60 -0.26 -13.13
CA ILE A 15 16.30 -0.67 -12.56
C ILE A 15 16.20 -2.20 -12.48
N ALA A 16 16.70 -2.93 -13.48
CA ALA A 16 16.71 -4.39 -13.46
C ALA A 16 17.57 -4.92 -12.30
N ASP A 17 18.80 -4.41 -12.17
CA ASP A 17 19.73 -4.80 -11.11
C ASP A 17 19.16 -4.48 -9.71
N LEU A 18 18.57 -3.29 -9.53
CA LEU A 18 17.92 -2.90 -8.28
C LEU A 18 16.72 -3.81 -7.95
N ASN A 19 15.95 -4.22 -8.95
CA ASN A 19 14.84 -5.14 -8.75
C ASN A 19 15.30 -6.55 -8.41
N GLU A 20 16.44 -6.99 -8.92
CA GLU A 20 17.07 -8.26 -8.55
C GLU A 20 17.53 -8.22 -7.10
N GLY A 21 18.30 -7.20 -6.70
CA GLY A 21 18.69 -7.02 -5.29
C GLY A 21 17.49 -6.95 -4.34
N LYS A 22 16.39 -6.29 -4.74
CA LYS A 22 15.13 -6.29 -3.97
C LYS A 22 14.55 -7.69 -3.78
N LYS A 23 14.64 -8.58 -4.79
CA LYS A 23 14.16 -9.96 -4.68
C LYS A 23 15.03 -10.78 -3.73
N GLU A 24 16.35 -10.58 -3.75
CA GLU A 24 17.29 -11.25 -2.84
C GLU A 24 16.99 -10.92 -1.38
N VAL A 25 16.74 -9.65 -1.05
CA VAL A 25 16.34 -9.24 0.31
C VAL A 25 15.04 -9.92 0.76
N PHE A 26 14.05 -10.06 -0.13
CA PHE A 26 12.84 -10.81 0.20
C PHE A 26 13.09 -12.31 0.38
N ALA A 27 14.04 -12.89 -0.36
CA ALA A 27 14.43 -14.29 -0.20
C ALA A 27 15.19 -14.52 1.11
N GLU A 28 16.08 -13.61 1.49
CA GLU A 28 16.78 -13.62 2.79
C GLU A 28 15.78 -13.54 3.95
N ALA A 29 14.87 -12.57 3.93
CA ALA A 29 13.82 -12.43 4.95
C ALA A 29 12.97 -13.71 5.06
N LYS A 30 12.67 -14.38 3.94
CA LYS A 30 11.97 -15.66 3.95
C LYS A 30 12.82 -16.78 4.57
N GLY A 31 14.12 -16.80 4.30
CA GLY A 31 15.08 -17.75 4.88
C GLY A 31 15.22 -17.59 6.40
N GLU A 32 15.12 -16.36 6.90
CA GLU A 32 15.09 -16.04 8.33
C GLU A 32 13.74 -16.35 9.01
N GLY A 33 12.71 -16.68 8.23
CA GLY A 33 11.39 -17.08 8.73
C GLY A 33 10.35 -15.96 8.77
N PHE A 34 10.62 -14.79 8.20
CA PHE A 34 9.62 -13.73 8.08
C PHE A 34 8.59 -14.00 6.98
N ASP A 35 7.35 -13.52 7.20
CA ASP A 35 6.33 -13.52 6.16
C ASP A 35 6.55 -12.36 5.17
N VAL A 36 7.00 -12.71 3.97
CA VAL A 36 7.25 -11.77 2.86
C VAL A 36 6.00 -10.97 2.48
N LYS A 37 4.79 -11.52 2.62
CA LYS A 37 3.54 -10.78 2.33
C LYS A 37 3.34 -9.64 3.33
N VAL A 38 3.56 -9.92 4.61
CA VAL A 38 3.44 -8.91 5.67
C VAL A 38 4.49 -7.82 5.49
N ILE A 39 5.74 -8.17 5.14
CA ILE A 39 6.78 -7.16 4.86
C ILE A 39 6.38 -6.28 3.67
N LYS A 40 5.84 -6.85 2.58
CA LYS A 40 5.36 -6.07 1.43
C LYS A 40 4.23 -5.12 1.82
N GLU A 41 3.33 -5.57 2.68
CA GLU A 41 2.26 -4.74 3.21
C GLU A 41 2.81 -3.58 4.05
N ILE A 42 3.74 -3.84 4.97
CA ILE A 42 4.44 -2.78 5.72
C ILE A 42 5.12 -1.78 4.79
N ILE A 43 5.82 -2.23 3.74
CA ILE A 43 6.46 -1.32 2.77
C ILE A 43 5.41 -0.49 2.02
N LYS A 44 4.30 -1.10 1.59
CA LYS A 44 3.19 -0.38 0.93
C LYS A 44 2.61 0.67 1.88
N LEU A 45 2.40 0.28 3.13
CA LEU A 45 1.88 1.17 4.15
C LEU A 45 2.84 2.36 4.34
N ARG A 46 4.14 2.10 4.51
CA ARG A 46 5.16 3.16 4.68
C ARG A 46 5.40 4.03 3.44
N LYS A 47 4.92 3.62 2.27
CA LYS A 47 5.02 4.39 1.02
C LYS A 47 3.84 5.33 0.80
N GLN A 48 2.71 5.08 1.44
CA GLN A 48 1.60 6.02 1.44
C GLN A 48 2.01 7.24 2.26
N ASP A 49 1.67 8.42 1.75
CA ASP A 49 1.96 9.68 2.42
C ASP A 49 1.28 9.70 3.79
N GLN A 50 2.00 10.16 4.81
CA GLN A 50 1.51 10.13 6.19
C GLN A 50 0.28 11.04 6.35
N ASP A 51 0.23 12.16 5.62
CA ASP A 51 -0.88 13.09 5.66
C ASP A 51 -2.10 12.50 4.92
N GLU A 52 -1.90 11.84 3.78
CA GLU A 52 -2.98 11.12 3.07
C GLU A 52 -3.59 9.98 3.89
N ARG A 53 -2.78 9.32 4.74
CA ARG A 53 -3.25 8.27 5.65
C ARG A 53 -4.08 8.82 6.78
N ASP A 54 -3.60 9.87 7.44
CA ASP A 54 -4.27 10.48 8.57
C ASP A 54 -5.61 11.10 8.12
N GLU A 55 -5.66 11.69 6.91
CA GLU A 55 -6.90 12.15 6.28
C GLU A 55 -7.88 10.99 5.99
N GLN A 56 -7.39 9.88 5.41
CA GLN A 56 -8.23 8.71 5.12
C GLN A 56 -8.77 8.04 6.38
N GLU A 57 -7.96 7.89 7.43
CA GLU A 57 -8.40 7.32 8.72
C GLU A 57 -9.45 8.22 9.39
N THR A 58 -9.28 9.54 9.34
CA THR A 58 -10.26 10.50 9.87
C THR A 58 -11.61 10.42 9.14
N LEU A 59 -11.58 10.35 7.80
CA LEU A 59 -12.78 10.19 7.00
C LEU A 59 -13.47 8.84 7.23
N LEU A 60 -12.69 7.77 7.38
CA LEU A 60 -13.20 6.42 7.65
C LEU A 60 -13.90 6.37 9.01
N ASP A 61 -13.28 6.89 10.07
CA ASP A 61 -13.85 6.96 11.41
C ASP A 61 -15.15 7.78 11.43
N LEU A 62 -15.20 8.90 10.70
CA LEU A 62 -16.41 9.70 10.54
C LEU A 62 -17.55 8.89 9.90
N TYR A 63 -17.26 8.14 8.82
CA TYR A 63 -18.28 7.34 8.14
C TYR A 63 -18.70 6.11 8.96
N MET A 64 -17.79 5.46 9.67
CA MET A 64 -18.14 4.37 10.58
C MET A 64 -19.05 4.86 11.71
N LYS A 65 -18.71 5.99 12.34
CA LYS A 65 -19.59 6.65 13.32
C LYS A 65 -20.94 7.02 12.74
N ALA A 66 -21.00 7.53 11.51
CA ALA A 66 -22.25 7.85 10.84
C ALA A 66 -23.10 6.61 10.54
N MET A 67 -22.49 5.47 10.21
CA MET A 67 -23.21 4.20 10.04
C MET A 67 -23.71 3.64 11.37
N ASP A 68 -22.90 3.74 12.44
CA ASP A 68 -23.28 3.26 13.78
C ASP A 68 -24.30 4.16 14.48
N SER A 69 -24.37 5.45 14.11
CA SER A 69 -25.33 6.42 14.63
C SER A 69 -26.58 6.61 13.77
N ALA A 70 -26.70 5.90 12.64
CA ALA A 70 -27.94 5.86 11.88
C ALA A 70 -29.01 5.12 12.71
N PRO A 71 -30.12 5.76 13.09
CA PRO A 71 -31.14 5.09 13.88
C PRO A 71 -31.74 3.95 13.04
N ALA A 72 -31.88 2.78 13.66
CA ALA A 72 -32.65 1.67 13.12
C ALA A 72 -34.15 2.04 13.10
N GLU A 73 -34.56 2.87 12.15
CA GLU A 73 -35.97 3.14 11.87
C GLU A 73 -36.40 2.38 10.62
N GLU A 74 -36.71 1.09 10.76
CA GLU A 74 -37.66 0.44 9.85
C GLU A 74 -38.30 -0.83 10.43
N GLN A 75 -38.86 -0.77 11.64
CA GLN A 75 -39.91 -1.72 12.09
C GLN A 75 -40.94 -1.03 12.97
N ALA A 76 -41.65 -0.04 12.43
CA ALA A 76 -42.83 0.54 13.08
C ALA A 76 -43.87 1.05 12.07
N GLN A 77 -44.19 0.25 11.04
CA GLN A 77 -45.42 0.43 10.25
C GLN A 77 -46.04 -0.93 9.90
N ALA A 78 -46.54 -1.62 10.93
CA ALA A 78 -47.51 -2.71 10.78
C ALA A 78 -48.26 -2.88 12.10
N ALA A 79 -49.28 -2.05 12.32
CA ALA A 79 -50.35 -2.25 13.28
C ALA A 79 -51.64 -1.67 12.71
#